data_AF-A0A2I0HI81-F1
#
_entry.id   AF-A0A2I0HI81-F1
#
_cell.length_a   1.000
_cell.length_b   1.000
_cell.length_c   1.000
_cell.angle_alpha   90.00
_cell.angle_beta   90.00
_cell.angle_gamma   90.00
#
_symmetry.space_group_name_H-M   'P 1'
#
loop_
_entity.id
_entity.type
_entity.pdbx_description
1 polymer ?
#
loop_
_entity_poly.entity_id
_entity_poly.type
_entity_poly.pdbx_seq_one_letter_code
_entity_poly.pdbx_strand_id
1 'polypeptide(L)'
;MGPIPPRQLLAMQWKGPASLGAGILAAFDDAIADGVDIITLSLGGRRPTSFDVDSIAIGSFHAMSNGILVTQSAGNSGPNLQTVASVAPWVLTVAANTIDRKFISKLELNDRTVLTVCIILRAIMSFITGLPLLRLSDFILCFEYVLQPDVSAPGVDILAAYPPDVPPTKEGGDDRRVKFNVISGTSMSCPHVAGAAAYVKTFHPDWSPSAIKSALMTTGTLLLSSQ
;
A
#
# COMPACT_ATOMS: atom_id res chain seq x y z
N MET A 1 -0.51 -16.26 -28.83
CA MET A 1 -0.41 -15.10 -27.92
C MET A 1 0.78 -14.27 -28.38
N GLY A 2 0.55 -13.03 -28.85
CA GLY A 2 1.63 -12.14 -29.27
C GLY A 2 2.38 -11.55 -28.06
N PRO A 3 3.57 -10.96 -28.28
CA PRO A 3 4.33 -10.32 -27.20
C PRO A 3 3.53 -9.15 -26.62
N ILE A 4 3.41 -9.13 -25.28
CA ILE A 4 2.81 -8.03 -24.53
C ILE A 4 3.76 -6.82 -24.66
N PRO A 5 3.30 -5.65 -25.12
CA PRO A 5 4.18 -4.48 -25.25
C PRO A 5 4.70 -4.04 -23.87
N PRO A 6 5.93 -3.49 -23.79
CA PRO A 6 6.49 -3.03 -22.53
C PRO A 6 5.64 -1.85 -22.00
N ARG A 7 5.10 -2.01 -20.79
CA ARG A 7 4.37 -0.92 -20.13
C ARG A 7 5.33 0.02 -19.43
N GLN A 8 5.08 1.31 -19.58
CA GLN A 8 5.88 2.37 -18.98
C GLN A 8 5.38 2.69 -17.58
N LEU A 9 6.30 2.86 -16.64
CA LEU A 9 6.00 3.39 -15.32
C LEU A 9 5.98 4.92 -15.41
N LEU A 10 4.82 5.52 -15.20
CA LEU A 10 4.72 6.96 -14.99
C LEU A 10 4.77 7.23 -13.49
N ALA A 11 5.87 7.85 -13.04
CA ALA A 11 6.05 8.24 -11.64
C ALA A 11 5.74 9.73 -11.49
N MET A 12 4.66 10.05 -10.79
CA MET A 12 4.29 11.43 -10.46
C MET A 12 4.70 11.73 -9.02
N GLN A 13 5.51 12.77 -8.82
CA GLN A 13 5.88 13.27 -7.51
C GLN A 13 5.57 14.76 -7.43
N TRP A 14 4.59 15.14 -6.62
CA TRP A 14 4.28 16.54 -6.38
C TRP A 14 5.32 17.18 -5.45
N LYS A 15 5.95 18.27 -5.91
CA LYS A 15 6.92 19.09 -5.15
C LYS A 15 6.53 20.58 -5.09
N GLY A 16 5.24 20.90 -5.28
CA GLY A 16 4.76 22.28 -5.30
C GLY A 16 4.38 22.85 -3.92
N PRO A 17 4.24 24.18 -3.80
CA PRO A 17 3.87 24.88 -2.56
C PRO A 17 2.39 24.73 -2.18
N ALA A 18 1.57 24.10 -3.02
CA ALA A 18 0.15 23.89 -2.78
C ALA A 18 -0.09 22.95 -1.60
N SER A 19 -1.24 23.10 -0.93
CA SER A 19 -1.67 22.17 0.12
C SER A 19 -1.66 20.71 -0.40
N LEU A 20 -1.44 19.75 0.49
CA LEU A 20 -1.38 18.33 0.13
C LEU A 20 -2.60 17.90 -0.72
N GLY A 21 -3.80 18.39 -0.40
CA GLY A 21 -5.02 18.07 -1.15
C GLY A 21 -5.03 18.64 -2.58
N ALA A 22 -4.62 19.90 -2.76
CA ALA A 22 -4.53 20.50 -4.09
C ALA A 22 -3.46 19.83 -4.97
N GLY A 23 -2.32 19.44 -4.39
CA GLY A 23 -1.30 18.66 -5.09
C GLY A 23 -1.76 17.26 -5.49
N ILE A 24 -2.58 16.61 -4.66
CA ILE A 24 -3.19 15.32 -4.99
C ILE A 24 -4.15 15.45 -6.17
N LEU A 25 -5.05 16.43 -6.16
CA LEU A 25 -6.01 16.64 -7.26
C LEU A 25 -5.30 16.95 -8.58
N ALA A 26 -4.30 17.83 -8.56
CA ALA A 26 -3.50 18.13 -9.75
C ALA A 26 -2.82 16.88 -10.31
N ALA A 27 -2.26 16.02 -9.45
CA ALA A 27 -1.64 14.77 -9.88
C ALA A 27 -2.66 13.78 -10.46
N PHE A 28 -3.90 13.76 -9.96
CA PHE A 28 -4.97 12.96 -10.59
C PHE A 28 -5.34 13.50 -11.96
N ASP A 29 -5.52 14.81 -12.11
CA ASP A 29 -5.84 15.45 -13.39
C ASP A 29 -4.76 15.15 -14.44
N ASP A 30 -3.49 15.33 -14.07
CA ASP A 30 -2.35 15.03 -14.95
C ASP A 30 -2.32 13.54 -15.32
N ALA A 31 -2.49 12.62 -14.35
CA ALA A 31 -2.49 11.18 -14.61
C ALA A 31 -3.62 10.73 -15.53
N ILE A 32 -4.81 11.31 -15.36
CA ILE A 32 -5.97 11.02 -16.20
C ILE A 32 -5.72 11.56 -17.62
N ALA A 33 -5.19 12.79 -17.74
CA ALA A 33 -4.87 13.39 -19.04
C ALA A 33 -3.78 12.62 -19.79
N ASP A 34 -2.80 12.09 -19.08
CA ASP A 34 -1.73 11.23 -19.62
C ASP A 34 -2.25 9.83 -20.01
N GLY A 35 -3.49 9.47 -19.66
CA GLY A 35 -4.12 8.21 -20.04
C GLY A 35 -3.51 6.99 -19.36
N VAL A 36 -3.08 7.13 -18.09
CA VAL A 36 -2.49 6.00 -17.35
C VAL A 36 -3.49 4.85 -17.18
N ASP A 37 -2.98 3.61 -17.16
CA ASP A 37 -3.84 2.44 -16.98
C ASP A 37 -4.33 2.26 -15.54
N ILE A 38 -3.47 2.57 -14.56
CA ILE A 38 -3.63 2.34 -13.12
C ILE A 38 -2.88 3.42 -12.34
N ILE A 39 -3.48 3.90 -11.26
CA ILE A 39 -2.85 4.81 -10.29
C ILE A 39 -2.57 4.04 -9.00
N THR A 40 -1.35 4.19 -8.47
CA THR A 40 -0.96 3.65 -7.15
C THR A 40 -0.68 4.78 -6.18
N LEU A 41 -1.40 4.80 -5.06
CA LEU A 41 -1.39 5.90 -4.12
C LEU A 41 -1.12 5.40 -2.70
N SER A 42 0.11 5.60 -2.25
CA SER A 42 0.53 5.28 -0.88
C SER A 42 0.42 6.49 0.05
N LEU A 43 -0.72 7.19 -0.01
CA LEU A 43 -1.06 8.38 0.77
C LEU A 43 -2.48 8.24 1.33
N GLY A 44 -2.77 8.96 2.41
CA GLY A 44 -4.09 8.95 3.04
C GLY A 44 -4.14 9.75 4.33
N GLY A 45 -5.36 10.10 4.75
CA GLY A 45 -5.61 10.70 6.05
C GLY A 45 -5.39 9.71 7.20
N ARG A 46 -5.51 10.20 8.44
CA ARG A 46 -5.51 9.34 9.65
C ARG A 46 -6.88 8.78 9.98
N ARG A 47 -7.95 9.40 9.47
CA ARG A 47 -9.34 9.06 9.70
C ARG A 47 -10.11 9.26 8.40
N PRO A 48 -11.22 8.53 8.20
CA PRO A 48 -12.10 8.77 7.07
C PRO A 48 -12.71 10.17 7.18
N THR A 49 -12.78 10.85 6.05
CA THR A 49 -13.51 12.11 5.87
C THR A 49 -14.62 11.90 4.85
N SER A 50 -15.58 12.81 4.80
CA SER A 50 -16.65 12.74 3.81
C SER A 50 -16.09 12.86 2.39
N PHE A 51 -16.67 12.13 1.43
CA PHE A 51 -16.13 12.00 0.07
C PHE A 51 -16.09 13.32 -0.70
N ASP A 52 -16.97 14.26 -0.39
CA ASP A 52 -17.08 15.59 -0.99
C ASP A 52 -15.96 16.55 -0.59
N VAL A 53 -15.19 16.22 0.46
CA VAL A 53 -14.04 17.02 0.92
C VAL A 53 -12.72 16.24 0.89
N ASP A 54 -12.76 14.94 0.62
CA ASP A 54 -11.58 14.10 0.49
C ASP A 54 -11.01 14.19 -0.94
N SER A 55 -9.87 14.87 -1.08
CA SER A 55 -9.16 15.03 -2.35
C SER A 55 -8.82 13.70 -3.03
N ILE A 56 -8.56 12.63 -2.26
CA ILE A 56 -8.30 11.30 -2.80
C ILE A 56 -9.59 10.67 -3.31
N ALA A 57 -10.68 10.77 -2.55
CA ALA A 57 -11.98 10.24 -2.96
C ALA A 57 -12.47 10.92 -4.25
N ILE A 58 -12.36 12.25 -4.33
CA ILE A 58 -12.72 13.03 -5.52
C ILE A 58 -11.84 12.64 -6.71
N GLY A 59 -10.51 12.74 -6.60
CA GLY A 59 -9.60 12.42 -7.71
C GLY A 59 -9.75 10.98 -8.20
N SER A 60 -9.91 10.03 -7.28
CA SER A 60 -10.15 8.62 -7.64
C SER A 60 -11.51 8.35 -8.27
N PHE A 61 -12.54 9.14 -7.94
CA PHE A 61 -13.84 9.06 -8.60
C PHE A 61 -13.71 9.45 -10.08
N HIS A 62 -13.02 10.56 -10.37
CA HIS A 62 -12.74 10.99 -11.73
C HIS A 62 -11.88 9.97 -12.50
N ALA A 63 -10.87 9.38 -11.85
CA ALA A 63 -10.07 8.31 -12.45
C ALA A 63 -10.93 7.08 -12.80
N MET A 64 -11.80 6.64 -11.89
CA MET A 64 -12.73 5.54 -12.11
C MET A 64 -13.65 5.80 -13.30
N SER A 65 -14.22 7.00 -13.42
CA SER A 65 -15.06 7.40 -14.56
C SER A 65 -14.32 7.37 -15.91
N ASN A 66 -12.98 7.46 -15.89
CA ASN A 66 -12.12 7.35 -17.08
C ASN A 66 -11.54 5.94 -17.27
N GLY A 67 -12.03 4.92 -16.56
CA GLY A 67 -11.58 3.53 -16.73
C GLY A 67 -10.21 3.24 -16.09
N ILE A 68 -9.79 4.08 -15.14
CA ILE A 68 -8.50 3.99 -14.45
C ILE A 68 -8.73 3.45 -13.04
N LEU A 69 -8.10 2.32 -12.70
CA LEU A 69 -8.16 1.77 -11.35
C LEU A 69 -7.20 2.51 -10.43
N VAL A 70 -7.70 2.91 -9.26
CA VAL A 70 -6.88 3.48 -8.19
C VAL A 70 -6.68 2.44 -7.09
N THR A 71 -5.42 2.16 -6.77
CA THR A 71 -5.03 1.37 -5.60
C THR A 71 -4.55 2.31 -4.51
N GLN A 72 -5.06 2.14 -3.28
CA GLN A 72 -4.70 2.98 -2.15
C GLN A 72 -4.31 2.14 -0.94
N SER A 73 -3.30 2.59 -0.21
CA SER A 73 -2.91 1.97 1.05
C SER A 73 -3.97 2.22 2.15
N ALA A 74 -4.37 1.18 2.89
CA ALA A 74 -5.40 1.28 3.94
C ALA A 74 -5.04 2.23 5.10
N GLY A 75 -3.74 2.38 5.38
CA GLY A 75 -3.20 3.19 6.45
C GLY A 75 -2.54 2.35 7.55
N ASN A 76 -1.61 2.98 8.26
CA ASN A 76 -0.83 2.36 9.33
C ASN A 76 -1.28 2.89 10.71
N SER A 77 -2.57 2.88 11.01
CA SER A 77 -3.09 3.30 12.33
C SER A 77 -3.83 2.21 13.12
N GLY A 78 -3.87 0.96 12.61
CA GLY A 78 -4.36 -0.21 13.36
C GLY A 78 -3.51 -0.53 14.61
N PRO A 79 -3.86 -1.57 15.39
CA PRO A 79 -4.86 -2.61 15.13
C PRO A 79 -6.26 -2.29 15.70
N ASN A 80 -6.49 -1.07 16.18
CA ASN A 80 -7.81 -0.70 16.67
C ASN A 80 -8.81 -0.64 15.51
N LEU A 81 -10.05 -1.05 15.79
CA LEU A 81 -11.18 -0.87 14.88
C LEU A 81 -11.27 0.57 14.40
N GLN A 82 -11.82 0.75 13.20
CA GLN A 82 -12.13 2.06 12.62
C GLN A 82 -10.93 2.96 12.29
N THR A 83 -9.78 2.37 11.96
CA THR A 83 -8.53 3.10 11.70
C THR A 83 -8.15 3.23 10.22
N VAL A 84 -8.90 2.58 9.33
CA VAL A 84 -8.72 2.72 7.87
C VAL A 84 -9.20 4.10 7.42
N ALA A 85 -8.43 4.79 6.58
CA ALA A 85 -8.85 6.08 6.03
C ALA A 85 -9.30 5.99 4.57
N SER A 86 -8.86 4.95 3.87
CA SER A 86 -9.26 4.63 2.49
C SER A 86 -10.62 3.92 2.49
N VAL A 87 -11.70 4.68 2.39
CA VAL A 87 -13.08 4.17 2.50
C VAL A 87 -13.94 4.37 1.26
N ALA A 88 -13.41 5.01 0.22
CA ALA A 88 -14.13 5.24 -1.04
C ALA A 88 -14.38 3.89 -1.77
N PRO A 89 -15.64 3.53 -2.09
CA PRO A 89 -15.96 2.22 -2.67
C PRO A 89 -15.30 1.93 -4.04
N TRP A 90 -15.04 2.99 -4.81
CA TRP A 90 -14.38 2.93 -6.12
C TRP A 90 -12.85 2.80 -6.05
N VAL A 91 -12.25 2.90 -4.86
CA VAL A 91 -10.83 2.67 -4.65
C VAL A 91 -10.58 1.21 -4.28
N LEU A 92 -9.48 0.62 -4.75
CA LEU A 92 -9.01 -0.68 -4.28
C LEU A 92 -8.07 -0.48 -3.08
N THR A 93 -8.60 -0.67 -1.87
CA THR A 93 -7.88 -0.46 -0.62
C THR A 93 -7.07 -1.68 -0.21
N VAL A 94 -5.80 -1.46 0.12
CA VAL A 94 -4.81 -2.53 0.33
C VAL A 94 -4.28 -2.54 1.76
N ALA A 95 -4.49 -3.66 2.46
CA ALA A 95 -3.84 -3.97 3.73
C ALA A 95 -2.42 -4.54 3.52
N ALA A 96 -1.60 -4.54 4.57
CA ALA A 96 -0.27 -5.11 4.56
C ALA A 96 -0.25 -6.43 5.33
N ASN A 97 0.37 -7.47 4.77
CA ASN A 97 0.67 -8.72 5.48
C ASN A 97 2.17 -9.04 5.49
N THR A 98 2.51 -10.02 6.34
CA THR A 98 3.84 -10.62 6.40
C THR A 98 4.02 -11.67 5.32
N ILE A 99 5.25 -11.84 4.86
CA ILE A 99 5.69 -12.96 4.03
C ILE A 99 6.42 -14.01 4.89
N ASP A 100 6.69 -15.17 4.30
CA ASP A 100 7.46 -16.26 4.91
C ASP A 100 8.91 -15.87 5.24
N ARG A 101 9.46 -14.86 4.54
CA ARG A 101 10.77 -14.27 4.80
C ARG A 101 10.77 -13.39 6.06
N LYS A 102 11.68 -13.66 7.01
CA LYS A 102 11.96 -12.84 8.19
C LYS A 102 13.44 -12.48 8.28
N PHE A 103 13.76 -11.23 8.63
CA PHE A 103 15.13 -10.83 8.95
C PHE A 103 15.45 -11.12 10.42
N ILE A 104 16.26 -12.16 10.62
CA ILE A 104 16.63 -12.67 11.95
C ILE A 104 18.07 -12.25 12.24
N SER A 105 18.32 -11.67 13.41
CA SER A 105 19.67 -11.45 13.94
C SER A 105 19.84 -12.20 15.24
N LYS A 106 20.97 -12.90 15.37
CA LYS A 106 21.31 -13.64 16.59
C LYS A 106 22.22 -12.74 17.43
N LEU A 107 21.81 -12.49 18.66
CA LEU A 107 22.62 -11.84 19.67
C LEU A 107 23.15 -12.91 20.61
N GLU A 108 24.47 -13.08 20.66
CA GLU A 108 25.12 -13.97 21.63
C GLU A 108 25.57 -13.15 22.83
N LEU A 109 25.07 -13.49 24.02
CA LEU A 109 25.48 -12.89 25.28
C LEU A 109 26.76 -13.56 25.79
N ASN A 110 27.47 -12.87 26.68
CA ASN A 110 28.75 -13.32 27.24
C ASN A 110 28.65 -14.66 28.01
N ASP A 111 27.46 -15.05 28.43
CA ASP A 111 27.12 -16.33 29.07
C ASP A 111 26.85 -17.47 28.06
N ARG A 112 27.06 -17.22 26.75
CA ARG A 112 26.73 -18.09 25.61
C ARG A 112 25.23 -18.26 25.34
N THR A 113 24.37 -17.46 25.98
CA THR A 113 22.95 -17.42 25.64
C THR A 113 22.77 -16.77 24.27
N VAL A 114 22.16 -17.47 23.31
CA VAL A 114 21.85 -16.95 21.97
C VAL A 114 20.40 -16.46 21.95
N LEU A 115 20.20 -15.15 21.95
CA LEU A 115 18.91 -14.52 21.71
C LEU A 115 18.69 -14.37 20.20
N THR A 116 17.66 -15.02 19.69
CA THR A 116 17.21 -14.82 18.31
C THR A 116 16.28 -13.61 18.29
N VAL A 117 16.76 -12.49 17.78
CA VAL A 117 16.01 -11.23 17.66
C VAL A 117 15.55 -11.06 16.22
N CYS A 118 14.26 -10.86 16.00
CA CYS A 118 13.78 -10.38 14.71
C CYS A 118 14.05 -8.88 14.65
N ILE A 119 15.03 -8.44 13.87
CA ILE A 119 15.28 -6.99 13.70
C ILE A 119 14.25 -6.47 12.73
N ILE A 120 13.13 -6.01 13.28
CA ILE A 120 12.23 -5.09 12.59
C ILE A 120 12.89 -3.73 12.73
N LEU A 121 13.32 -3.11 11.61
CA LEU A 121 13.91 -1.77 11.63
C LEU A 121 13.00 -0.82 12.43
N ARG A 122 13.57 -0.22 13.48
CA ARG A 122 12.89 0.38 14.64
C ARG A 122 12.02 1.62 14.36
N ALA A 123 11.79 1.97 13.10
CA ALA A 123 10.96 3.10 12.71
C ALA A 123 9.43 2.79 12.73
N ILE A 124 9.03 1.54 12.98
CA ILE A 124 7.64 1.09 12.82
C ILE A 124 7.20 0.22 14.02
N MET A 125 7.55 0.64 15.23
CA MET A 125 7.29 -0.09 16.48
C MET A 125 5.86 0.07 17.02
N SER A 126 4.86 0.24 16.13
CA SER A 126 3.44 0.24 16.52
C SER A 126 2.63 -0.90 15.89
N PHE A 127 3.25 -1.77 15.09
CA PHE A 127 2.49 -2.66 14.18
C PHE A 127 2.57 -4.16 14.42
N ILE A 128 3.45 -4.65 15.28
CA ILE A 128 3.68 -6.09 15.39
C ILE A 128 3.79 -6.50 16.86
N THR A 129 2.65 -6.63 17.54
CA THR A 129 2.58 -7.59 18.64
C THR A 129 2.68 -8.97 18.02
N GLY A 130 3.81 -9.64 18.25
CA GLY A 130 4.25 -10.81 17.49
C GLY A 130 3.24 -11.94 17.44
N LEU A 131 2.90 -12.35 16.22
CA LEU A 131 2.53 -13.67 15.69
C LEU A 131 2.25 -13.49 14.18
N PRO A 132 2.32 -14.53 13.33
CA PRO A 132 2.06 -14.42 11.90
C PRO A 132 0.55 -14.35 11.66
N LEU A 133 -0.13 -13.33 12.17
CA LEU A 133 -1.59 -13.27 12.15
C LEU A 133 -2.04 -11.84 11.90
N LEU A 134 -2.45 -11.58 10.66
CA LEU A 134 -3.42 -10.54 10.43
C LEU A 134 -4.73 -10.97 11.07
N ARG A 135 -5.14 -10.26 12.12
CA ARG A 135 -6.53 -10.35 12.56
C ARG A 135 -7.35 -9.46 11.63
N LEU A 136 -8.16 -10.10 10.78
CA LEU A 136 -9.14 -9.41 9.91
C LEU A 136 -10.07 -8.47 10.70
N SER A 137 -10.31 -8.75 11.98
CA SER A 137 -11.13 -7.91 12.87
C SER A 137 -10.52 -6.56 13.21
N ASP A 138 -9.24 -6.32 12.96
CA ASP A 138 -8.52 -5.17 13.52
C ASP A 138 -8.52 -3.95 12.55
N PHE A 139 -9.06 -4.14 11.35
CA PHE A 139 -9.03 -3.13 10.27
C PHE A 139 -10.40 -2.81 9.68
N ILE A 140 -11.47 -3.47 10.14
CA ILE A 140 -12.77 -3.33 9.50
C ILE A 140 -13.38 -1.95 9.80
N LEU A 141 -13.49 -1.16 8.73
CA LEU A 141 -14.51 -0.12 8.65
C LEU A 141 -15.66 -0.62 7.79
N CYS A 142 -16.85 -0.49 8.35
CA CYS A 142 -18.10 -0.53 7.61
C CYS A 142 -18.55 0.93 7.49
N PHE A 143 -18.14 1.60 6.43
CA PHE A 143 -18.69 2.91 6.08
C PHE A 143 -19.85 2.64 5.12
N GLU A 144 -21.07 3.01 5.52
CA GLU A 144 -22.29 2.83 4.70
C GLU A 144 -22.43 1.41 4.09
N TYR A 145 -22.18 0.36 4.88
CA TYR A 145 -22.30 -1.06 4.48
C TYR A 145 -21.24 -1.61 3.51
N VAL A 146 -20.20 -0.84 3.16
CA VAL A 146 -19.05 -1.32 2.37
C VAL A 146 -17.90 -1.74 3.29
N LEU A 147 -17.48 -3.00 3.18
CA LEU A 147 -16.37 -3.55 3.97
C LEU A 147 -15.03 -3.06 3.41
N GLN A 148 -14.18 -2.54 4.29
CA GLN A 148 -12.79 -2.17 4.00
C GLN A 148 -11.86 -2.80 5.04
N PRO A 149 -10.60 -3.14 4.71
CA PRO A 149 -9.96 -3.05 3.38
C PRO A 149 -10.46 -4.12 2.39
N ASP A 150 -10.22 -3.90 1.09
CA ASP A 150 -10.69 -4.83 0.04
C ASP A 150 -9.81 -6.08 -0.10
N VAL A 151 -8.48 -5.92 -0.05
CA VAL A 151 -7.50 -6.99 -0.21
C VAL A 151 -6.28 -6.80 0.69
N SER A 152 -5.47 -7.84 0.86
CA SER A 152 -4.20 -7.79 1.57
C SER A 152 -3.05 -8.25 0.67
N ALA A 153 -1.89 -7.62 0.79
CA ALA A 153 -0.68 -7.99 0.05
C ALA A 153 0.60 -7.80 0.88
N PRO A 154 1.74 -8.38 0.46
CA PRO A 154 3.02 -8.24 1.14
C PRO A 154 3.40 -6.78 1.40
N GLY A 155 3.51 -6.42 2.67
CA GLY A 155 3.83 -5.05 3.08
C GLY A 155 4.78 -4.97 4.28
N VAL A 156 5.26 -6.10 4.81
CA VAL A 156 6.22 -6.15 5.91
C VAL A 156 7.57 -6.64 5.41
N ASP A 157 8.63 -5.93 5.79
CA ASP A 157 10.03 -6.21 5.48
C ASP A 157 10.30 -6.32 3.96
N ILE A 158 9.74 -5.38 3.20
CA ILE A 158 9.88 -5.33 1.75
C ILE A 158 11.17 -4.60 1.37
N LEU A 159 12.01 -5.28 0.59
CA LEU A 159 13.23 -4.71 0.00
C LEU A 159 12.88 -4.01 -1.32
N ALA A 160 13.16 -2.70 -1.41
CA ALA A 160 12.92 -1.91 -2.61
C ALA A 160 14.05 -0.90 -2.87
N ALA A 161 14.09 -0.33 -4.08
CA ALA A 161 15.02 0.73 -4.42
C ALA A 161 14.82 1.94 -3.51
N TYR A 162 15.92 2.58 -3.11
CA TYR A 162 15.92 3.68 -2.16
C TYR A 162 16.78 4.83 -2.69
N PRO A 163 16.38 6.10 -2.45
CA PRO A 163 17.17 7.25 -2.88
C PRO A 163 18.58 7.20 -2.26
N PRO A 164 19.65 7.36 -3.07
CA PRO A 164 21.02 7.27 -2.56
C PRO A 164 21.33 8.36 -1.54
N ASP A 165 20.67 9.52 -1.65
CA ASP A 165 20.94 10.71 -0.83
C ASP A 165 20.07 10.80 0.44
N VAL A 166 19.28 9.77 0.74
CA VAL A 166 18.48 9.70 1.97
C VAL A 166 19.02 8.58 2.86
N PRO A 167 19.28 8.85 4.16
CA PRO A 167 19.69 7.81 5.09
C PRO A 167 18.66 6.68 5.21
N PRO A 168 19.09 5.42 5.34
CA PRO A 168 18.17 4.28 5.44
C PRO A 168 17.35 4.31 6.72
N THR A 169 17.88 4.89 7.80
CA THR A 169 17.12 5.16 9.02
C THR A 169 16.80 6.64 9.11
N LYS A 170 15.57 6.97 9.50
CA LYS A 170 15.14 8.36 9.74
C LYS A 170 15.65 8.92 11.08
N GLU A 171 16.69 8.29 11.63
CA GLU A 171 17.29 8.63 12.91
C GLU A 171 18.39 9.67 12.70
N GLY A 172 18.53 10.59 13.66
CA GLY A 172 19.61 11.56 13.63
C GLY A 172 20.98 10.90 13.70
N GLY A 173 21.87 11.25 12.77
CA GLY A 173 23.26 10.75 12.74
C GLY A 173 23.47 9.48 11.90
N ASP A 174 22.47 9.01 11.16
CA ASP A 174 22.69 7.98 10.14
C ASP A 174 23.19 8.61 8.83
N ASP A 175 24.48 8.44 8.54
CA ASP A 175 25.09 8.92 7.30
C ASP A 175 25.20 7.84 6.22
N ARG A 176 24.64 6.64 6.46
CA ARG A 176 24.74 5.53 5.51
C ARG A 176 23.96 5.86 4.23
N ARG A 177 24.47 5.35 3.12
CA ARG A 177 23.89 5.49 1.78
C ARG A 177 23.67 4.10 1.21
N VAL A 178 22.44 3.80 0.83
CA VAL A 178 22.06 2.49 0.31
C VAL A 178 21.26 2.65 -0.98
N LYS A 179 21.47 1.73 -1.93
CA LYS A 179 20.68 1.68 -3.18
C LYS A 179 19.33 1.00 -2.99
N PHE A 180 19.22 0.18 -1.94
CA PHE A 180 18.04 -0.56 -1.57
C PHE A 180 17.84 -0.49 -0.06
N ASN A 181 16.59 -0.42 0.37
CA ASN A 181 16.24 -0.39 1.79
C ASN A 181 15.09 -1.36 2.06
N VAL A 182 15.01 -1.83 3.30
CA VAL A 182 13.93 -2.69 3.78
C VAL A 182 12.99 -1.84 4.63
N ILE A 183 11.73 -1.74 4.20
CA ILE A 183 10.70 -0.94 4.87
C ILE A 183 9.37 -1.69 4.93
N SER A 184 8.53 -1.29 5.88
CA SER A 184 7.23 -1.92 6.14
C SER A 184 6.11 -0.89 6.11
N GLY A 185 4.89 -1.32 5.77
CA GLY A 185 3.67 -0.53 5.80
C GLY A 185 2.73 -0.88 4.64
N THR A 186 1.49 -0.39 4.73
CA THR A 186 0.50 -0.49 3.64
C THR A 186 0.96 0.22 2.37
N SER A 187 1.90 1.17 2.49
CA SER A 187 2.58 1.82 1.38
C SER A 187 3.42 0.86 0.53
N MET A 188 3.91 -0.24 1.12
CA MET A 188 4.68 -1.25 0.40
C MET A 188 3.78 -2.32 -0.22
N SER A 189 2.61 -2.59 0.37
CA SER A 189 1.64 -3.54 -0.19
C SER A 189 0.84 -2.96 -1.35
N CYS A 190 0.50 -1.68 -1.30
CA CYS A 190 -0.23 -0.98 -2.38
C CYS A 190 0.37 -1.19 -3.79
N PRO A 191 1.68 -0.96 -4.04
CA PRO A 191 2.27 -1.19 -5.36
C PRO A 191 2.29 -2.66 -5.81
N HIS A 192 2.27 -3.63 -4.89
CA HIS A 192 2.13 -5.05 -5.28
C HIS A 192 0.77 -5.32 -5.93
N VAL A 193 -0.31 -4.79 -5.32
CA VAL A 193 -1.67 -4.93 -5.87
C VAL A 193 -1.81 -4.15 -7.16
N ALA A 194 -1.21 -2.95 -7.26
CA ALA A 194 -1.17 -2.19 -8.51
C ALA A 194 -0.50 -2.99 -9.65
N GLY A 195 0.62 -3.66 -9.36
CA GLY A 195 1.29 -4.54 -10.30
C GLY A 195 0.44 -5.73 -10.73
N ALA A 196 -0.25 -6.38 -9.79
CA ALA A 196 -1.18 -7.48 -10.09
C ALA A 196 -2.38 -7.01 -10.94
N ALA A 197 -2.96 -5.86 -10.61
CA ALA A 197 -4.03 -5.26 -11.39
C ALA A 197 -3.58 -4.89 -12.81
N ALA A 198 -2.37 -4.35 -12.95
CA ALA A 198 -1.80 -4.03 -14.26
C ALA A 198 -1.65 -5.33 -15.06
N TYR A 199 -1.10 -6.38 -14.45
CA TYR A 199 -0.97 -7.68 -15.08
C TYR A 199 -2.33 -8.24 -15.54
N VAL A 200 -3.40 -8.17 -14.74
CA VAL A 200 -4.75 -8.57 -15.18
C VAL A 200 -5.19 -7.76 -16.42
N LYS A 201 -4.99 -6.43 -16.39
CA LYS A 201 -5.32 -5.54 -17.51
C LYS A 201 -4.51 -5.82 -18.78
N THR A 202 -3.40 -6.58 -18.75
CA THR A 202 -2.71 -7.00 -20.00
C THR A 202 -3.49 -8.06 -20.77
N PHE A 203 -4.21 -8.93 -20.06
CA PHE A 203 -5.00 -10.00 -20.66
C PHE A 203 -6.47 -9.60 -20.88
N HIS A 204 -6.91 -8.56 -20.17
CA HIS A 204 -8.27 -8.04 -20.22
C HIS A 204 -8.25 -6.50 -20.36
N PRO A 205 -7.81 -5.95 -21.51
CA PRO A 205 -7.67 -4.50 -21.70
C PRO A 205 -9.00 -3.75 -21.71
N ASP A 206 -10.11 -4.44 -21.97
CA ASP A 206 -11.48 -3.93 -22.03
C ASP A 206 -12.20 -3.95 -20.67
N TRP A 207 -11.59 -4.57 -19.65
CA TRP A 207 -12.19 -4.65 -18.33
C TRP A 207 -12.21 -3.30 -17.63
N SER A 208 -13.35 -2.99 -17.03
CA SER A 208 -13.50 -1.81 -16.18
C SER A 208 -12.66 -1.95 -14.91
N PRO A 209 -12.33 -0.84 -14.22
CA PRO A 209 -11.65 -0.90 -12.94
C PRO A 209 -12.39 -1.76 -11.91
N SER A 210 -13.74 -1.71 -11.90
CA SER A 210 -14.57 -2.55 -11.04
C SER A 210 -14.43 -4.03 -11.35
N ALA A 211 -14.30 -4.42 -12.61
CA ALA A 211 -14.09 -5.82 -13.00
C ALA A 211 -12.72 -6.32 -12.54
N ILE A 212 -11.66 -5.51 -12.71
CA ILE A 212 -10.31 -5.84 -12.21
C ILE A 212 -10.31 -5.93 -10.68
N LYS A 213 -10.91 -4.96 -9.98
CA LYS A 213 -11.09 -4.97 -8.53
C LYS A 213 -11.81 -6.25 -8.08
N SER A 214 -12.93 -6.59 -8.73
CA SER A 214 -13.69 -7.80 -8.42
C SER A 214 -12.86 -9.06 -8.61
N ALA A 215 -12.14 -9.18 -9.73
CA ALA A 215 -11.32 -10.36 -10.00
C ALA A 215 -10.25 -10.57 -8.91
N LEU A 216 -9.54 -9.51 -8.51
CA LEU A 216 -8.52 -9.59 -7.47
C LEU A 216 -9.10 -9.95 -6.10
N MET A 217 -10.29 -9.45 -5.77
CA MET A 217 -10.97 -9.75 -4.50
C MET A 217 -11.49 -11.19 -4.45
N THR A 218 -12.10 -11.69 -5.52
CA THR A 218 -12.75 -13.01 -5.52
C THR A 218 -11.79 -14.17 -5.74
N THR A 219 -10.60 -13.91 -6.29
CA THR A 219 -9.54 -14.92 -6.43
C THR A 219 -8.48 -14.84 -5.33
N GLY A 220 -8.63 -13.93 -4.37
CA GLY A 220 -7.72 -13.79 -3.25
C GLY A 220 -7.79 -15.00 -2.30
N THR A 221 -6.64 -15.45 -1.79
CA THR A 221 -6.59 -16.51 -0.80
C THR A 221 -7.11 -16.01 0.54
N LEU A 222 -8.06 -16.73 1.14
CA LEU A 222 -8.52 -16.47 2.50
C LEU A 222 -7.37 -16.69 3.48
N LEU A 223 -7.03 -15.66 4.24
CA LEU A 223 -6.11 -15.80 5.36
C LEU A 223 -6.85 -16.47 6.52
N LEU A 224 -6.34 -17.63 6.94
CA LEU A 224 -6.91 -18.37 8.07
C LEU A 224 -6.80 -17.51 9.35
N SER A 225 -7.94 -17.21 9.97
CA SER A 225 -7.96 -16.70 11.34
C SER A 225 -7.64 -17.87 12.27
N SER A 226 -6.47 -17.90 12.91
CA SER A 226 -6.29 -18.81 14.05
C SER A 226 -7.24 -18.38 15.17
N GLN A 227 -7.96 -19.34 15.73
CA GLN A 227 -8.78 -19.16 16.92
C GLN A 227 -7.94 -18.73 18.12
#